data_AF-A0A1B8YAW9-F1
#
_entry.id   AF-A0A1B8YAW9-F1
#
_cell.length_a   1.000
_cell.length_b   1.000
_cell.length_c   1.000
_cell.angle_alpha   90.00
_cell.angle_beta   90.00
_cell.angle_gamma   90.00
#
_symmetry.space_group_name_H-M   'P 1'
#
loop_
_entity.id
_entity.type
_entity.pdbx_description
1 polymer ?
#
loop_
_entity_poly.entity_id
_entity_poly.type
_entity_poly.pdbx_seq_one_letter_code
_entity_poly.pdbx_strand_id
1 'polypeptide(L)'
;WVPRVASTHLAMEAMANDSTLIITDPVDWRIGDEAVLCGAHLGEQRHQEETFIIKNISNTLISISHPLRYSYNILEQPVEGTMVYLRPIVALLSRNIIVQGNLTTQYIDHQKECEHIEDP
;
A
#
# COMPACT_ATOMS: atom_id res chain seq x y z
N TRP A 1 5.73 -11.55 -16.30
CA TRP A 1 4.42 -10.88 -16.47
C TRP A 1 4.45 -9.60 -15.66
N VAL A 2 3.79 -8.54 -16.13
CA VAL A 2 3.73 -7.23 -15.48
C VAL A 2 2.27 -6.84 -15.34
N PRO A 3 1.76 -6.55 -14.12
CA PRO A 3 0.38 -6.09 -13.94
C PRO A 3 0.19 -4.70 -14.52
N ARG A 4 -0.99 -4.42 -15.08
CA ARG A 4 -1.38 -3.05 -15.43
C ARG A 4 -1.73 -2.23 -14.19
N VAL A 5 -2.27 -2.90 -13.17
CA VAL A 5 -2.63 -2.27 -11.90
C VAL A 5 -1.75 -2.85 -10.80
N ALA A 6 -0.85 -2.05 -10.21
CA ALA A 6 0.04 -2.52 -9.16
C ALA A 6 -0.61 -2.51 -7.76
N SER A 7 -1.57 -1.62 -7.56
CA SER A 7 -2.31 -1.44 -6.32
C SER A 7 -3.72 -0.94 -6.56
N THR A 8 -4.58 -1.17 -5.57
CA THR A 8 -5.97 -0.72 -5.51
C THR A 8 -6.32 -0.41 -4.06
N HIS A 9 -7.55 0.01 -3.80
CA HIS A 9 -8.04 0.30 -2.45
C HIS A 9 -9.17 -0.65 -2.07
N LEU A 10 -9.40 -0.83 -0.78
CA LEU A 10 -10.62 -1.46 -0.31
C LEU A 10 -11.85 -0.58 -0.66
N ALA A 11 -12.83 -1.20 -1.29
CA ALA A 11 -14.15 -0.61 -1.48
C ALA A 11 -14.97 -0.65 -0.19
N MET A 12 -14.78 -1.70 0.62
CA MET A 12 -15.48 -1.97 1.87
C MET A 12 -14.50 -2.37 2.96
N GLU A 13 -14.82 -2.05 4.20
CA GLU A 13 -14.04 -2.46 5.37
C GLU A 13 -13.89 -3.98 5.42
N ALA A 14 -12.74 -4.44 5.87
CA ALA A 14 -12.44 -5.85 6.03
C ALA A 14 -12.17 -6.14 7.51
N MET A 15 -12.81 -7.14 8.06
CA MET A 15 -12.74 -7.44 9.49
C MET A 15 -11.73 -8.55 9.78
N ALA A 16 -11.19 -8.57 10.99
CA ALA A 16 -10.42 -9.71 11.46
C ALA A 16 -11.23 -11.01 11.28
N ASN A 17 -10.55 -12.06 10.81
CA ASN A 17 -11.08 -13.36 10.36
C ASN A 17 -11.77 -13.38 8.99
N ASP A 18 -11.88 -12.26 8.28
CA ASP A 18 -12.34 -12.29 6.89
C ASP A 18 -11.29 -12.97 6.00
N SER A 19 -11.75 -13.74 5.03
CA SER A 19 -10.90 -14.41 4.03
C SER A 19 -11.15 -13.89 2.61
N THR A 20 -11.84 -12.76 2.51
CA THR A 20 -12.17 -12.09 1.26
C THR A 20 -12.04 -10.58 1.40
N LEU A 21 -11.59 -9.93 0.33
CA LEU A 21 -11.47 -8.48 0.23
C LEU A 21 -12.33 -7.99 -0.93
N ILE A 22 -13.03 -6.87 -0.74
CA ILE A 22 -13.75 -6.17 -1.82
C ILE A 22 -12.96 -4.91 -2.16
N ILE A 23 -12.47 -4.82 -3.39
CA ILE A 23 -11.64 -3.72 -3.89
C ILE A 23 -12.44 -2.76 -4.77
N THR A 24 -11.96 -1.52 -4.93
CA THR A 24 -12.67 -0.46 -5.66
C THR A 24 -12.78 -0.76 -7.16
N ASP A 25 -11.66 -1.11 -7.79
CA ASP A 25 -11.56 -1.34 -9.22
C ASP A 25 -11.06 -2.76 -9.52
N PRO A 26 -11.54 -3.40 -10.61
CA PRO A 26 -11.06 -4.72 -10.99
C PRO A 26 -9.57 -4.68 -11.37
N VAL A 27 -8.88 -5.77 -11.07
CA VAL A 27 -7.43 -5.92 -11.26
C VAL A 27 -7.10 -7.06 -12.22
N ASP A 28 -5.93 -7.00 -12.85
CA ASP A 28 -5.42 -8.04 -13.74
C ASP A 28 -4.43 -8.99 -13.06
N TRP A 29 -4.47 -9.07 -11.73
CA TRP A 29 -3.61 -9.91 -10.88
C TRP A 29 -3.86 -11.40 -11.11
N ARG A 30 -2.92 -12.24 -10.65
CA ARG A 30 -3.00 -13.69 -10.86
C ARG A 30 -3.17 -14.44 -9.54
N ILE A 31 -3.88 -15.56 -9.62
CA ILE A 31 -3.92 -16.55 -8.53
C ILE A 31 -2.48 -17.02 -8.28
N GLY A 32 -2.08 -17.04 -7.01
CA GLY A 32 -0.73 -17.38 -6.58
C GLY A 32 0.20 -16.17 -6.41
N ASP A 33 -0.19 -14.97 -6.87
CA ASP A 33 0.58 -13.76 -6.57
C ASP A 33 0.49 -13.43 -5.07
N GLU A 34 1.58 -12.85 -4.56
CA GLU A 34 1.67 -12.36 -3.19
C GLU A 34 1.29 -10.88 -3.17
N ALA A 35 0.46 -10.50 -2.21
CA ALA A 35 -0.05 -9.15 -2.05
C ALA A 35 0.00 -8.73 -0.58
N VAL A 36 -0.02 -7.42 -0.36
CA VAL A 36 -0.09 -6.80 0.96
C VAL A 36 -1.37 -5.95 1.09
N LEU A 37 -2.01 -6.01 2.25
CA LEU A 37 -3.03 -5.06 2.70
C LEU A 37 -2.44 -4.21 3.83
N CYS A 38 -2.52 -2.88 3.69
CA CYS A 38 -1.98 -1.95 4.68
C CYS A 38 -2.72 -0.60 4.68
N GLY A 39 -2.54 0.19 5.75
CA GLY A 39 -2.96 1.59 5.82
C GLY A 39 -4.30 1.86 6.52
N ALA A 40 -4.79 3.09 6.33
CA ALA A 40 -6.01 3.68 6.95
C ALA A 40 -6.05 3.71 8.49
N HIS A 41 -4.90 3.79 9.14
CA HIS A 41 -4.82 3.95 10.58
C HIS A 41 -4.26 5.33 10.96
N LEU A 42 -4.83 5.94 12.01
CA LEU A 42 -4.38 7.19 12.62
C LEU A 42 -3.91 6.92 14.06
N GLY A 43 -2.60 7.01 14.34
CA GLY A 43 -2.02 6.82 15.68
C GLY A 43 -0.85 5.83 15.73
N GLU A 44 -0.68 5.10 16.84
CA GLU A 44 0.50 4.24 17.08
C GLU A 44 0.42 2.78 16.53
N GLN A 45 -0.68 2.36 15.89
CA GLN A 45 -0.78 1.07 15.21
C GLN A 45 0.02 1.04 13.89
N ARG A 46 1.34 1.24 13.98
CA ARG A 46 2.28 1.37 12.85
C ARG A 46 2.63 0.06 12.14
N HIS A 47 2.03 -1.08 12.53
CA HIS A 47 2.46 -2.42 12.11
C HIS A 47 1.30 -3.39 11.82
N GLN A 48 0.14 -2.86 11.42
CA GLN A 48 -0.98 -3.68 10.97
C GLN A 48 -0.89 -3.81 9.45
N GLU A 49 -0.03 -4.71 8.99
CA GLU A 49 0.03 -5.14 7.59
C GLU A 49 -0.23 -6.64 7.48
N GLU A 50 -0.95 -7.02 6.43
CA GLU A 50 -1.21 -8.42 6.09
C GLU A 50 -0.60 -8.73 4.74
N THR A 51 0.32 -9.69 4.70
CA THR A 51 0.76 -10.31 3.45
C THR A 51 -0.02 -11.59 3.24
N PHE A 52 -0.49 -11.84 2.03
CA PHE A 52 -1.25 -13.04 1.68
C PHE A 52 -1.06 -13.43 0.22
N ILE A 53 -1.42 -14.67 -0.09
CA ILE A 53 -1.47 -15.18 -1.46
C ILE A 53 -2.89 -15.07 -2.00
N ILE A 54 -3.03 -14.59 -3.24
CA ILE A 54 -4.30 -14.55 -3.95
C ILE A 54 -4.76 -15.97 -4.28
N LYS A 55 -5.92 -16.37 -3.77
CA LYS A 55 -6.52 -17.69 -4.02
C LYS A 55 -7.52 -17.67 -5.15
N ASN A 56 -8.25 -16.56 -5.30
CA ASN A 56 -9.24 -16.38 -6.36
C ASN A 56 -9.49 -14.88 -6.59
N ILE A 57 -9.91 -14.52 -7.81
CA ILE A 57 -10.36 -13.17 -8.17
C ILE A 57 -11.66 -13.31 -8.95
N SER A 58 -12.72 -12.67 -8.46
CA SER A 58 -14.00 -12.56 -9.12
C SER A 58 -14.38 -11.09 -9.21
N ASN A 59 -14.03 -10.46 -10.34
CA ASN A 59 -14.17 -9.02 -10.55
C ASN A 59 -13.44 -8.19 -9.45
N THR A 60 -14.19 -7.60 -8.52
CA THR A 60 -13.68 -6.81 -7.39
C THR A 60 -13.61 -7.60 -6.08
N LEU A 61 -13.93 -8.90 -6.09
CA LEU A 61 -13.81 -9.77 -4.92
C LEU A 61 -12.53 -10.61 -5.03
N ILE A 62 -11.65 -10.49 -4.03
CA ILE A 62 -10.42 -11.28 -3.92
C ILE A 62 -10.55 -12.23 -2.75
N SER A 63 -10.28 -13.52 -2.96
CA SER A 63 -10.12 -14.50 -1.87
C SER A 63 -8.65 -14.66 -1.52
N ILE A 64 -8.33 -14.71 -0.23
CA ILE A 64 -6.95 -14.70 0.29
C ILE A 64 -6.59 -16.04 0.96
N SER A 65 -5.29 -16.31 1.12
CA SER A 65 -4.78 -17.61 1.58
C SER A 65 -5.07 -17.95 3.04
N HIS A 66 -5.28 -16.95 3.87
CA HIS A 66 -5.61 -17.10 5.28
C HIS A 66 -6.49 -15.93 5.72
N PRO A 67 -7.27 -16.10 6.80
CA PRO A 67 -8.04 -15.02 7.37
C PRO A 67 -7.16 -13.83 7.80
N LEU A 68 -7.72 -12.62 7.77
CA LEU A 68 -7.06 -11.42 8.31
C LEU A 68 -6.88 -11.53 9.83
N ARG A 69 -5.75 -11.07 10.37
CA ARG A 69 -5.49 -10.98 11.82
C ARG A 69 -6.06 -9.67 12.39
N TYR A 70 -6.10 -8.61 11.58
CA TYR A 70 -6.57 -7.29 11.96
C TYR A 70 -7.75 -6.82 11.10
N SER A 71 -8.55 -5.90 11.65
CA SER A 71 -9.58 -5.19 10.89
C SER A 71 -9.00 -3.94 10.23
N TYR A 72 -9.49 -3.64 9.04
CA TYR A 72 -9.08 -2.51 8.21
C TYR A 72 -10.32 -1.67 7.87
N ASN A 73 -10.42 -0.52 8.53
CA ASN A 73 -11.54 0.40 8.40
C ASN A 73 -11.25 1.46 7.35
N ILE A 74 -12.31 2.07 6.82
CA ILE A 74 -12.19 3.23 5.92
C ILE A 74 -12.39 4.48 6.79
N LEU A 75 -11.38 5.34 6.84
CA LEU A 75 -11.48 6.55 7.65
C LEU A 75 -12.05 7.70 6.83
N GLU A 76 -12.99 8.41 7.43
CA GLU A 76 -13.59 9.63 6.88
C GLU A 76 -13.05 10.83 7.66
N GLN A 77 -12.45 11.79 6.96
CA GLN A 77 -11.88 12.99 7.55
C GLN A 77 -12.43 14.25 6.87
N PRO A 78 -13.08 15.16 7.62
CA PRO A 78 -13.40 16.47 7.11
C PRO A 78 -12.12 17.34 7.04
N VAL A 79 -11.79 17.82 5.85
CA VAL A 79 -10.68 18.74 5.59
C VAL A 79 -11.22 19.94 4.84
N GLU A 80 -11.17 21.13 5.47
CA GLU A 80 -11.64 22.40 4.90
C GLU A 80 -13.07 22.33 4.31
N GLY A 81 -13.97 21.59 4.98
CA GLY A 81 -15.37 21.44 4.55
C GLY A 81 -15.59 20.38 3.46
N THR A 82 -14.55 19.70 3.00
CA THR A 82 -14.64 18.55 2.09
C THR A 82 -14.39 17.25 2.85
N MET A 83 -15.20 16.21 2.61
CA MET A 83 -14.94 14.89 3.16
C MET A 83 -13.89 14.15 2.33
N VAL A 84 -12.84 13.68 3.01
CA VAL A 84 -11.76 12.87 2.45
C VAL A 84 -11.86 11.46 3.01
N TYR A 85 -11.70 10.47 2.13
CA TYR A 85 -11.74 9.05 2.51
C TYR A 85 -10.32 8.47 2.44
N LEU A 86 -9.79 8.02 3.58
CA LEU A 86 -8.55 7.26 3.65
C LEU A 86 -8.90 5.77 3.66
N ARG A 87 -8.65 5.11 2.52
CA ARG A 87 -8.95 3.70 2.32
C ARG A 87 -7.68 2.86 2.47
N PRO A 88 -7.76 1.66 3.07
CA PRO A 88 -6.66 0.70 3.05
C PRO A 88 -6.25 0.36 1.62
N ILE A 89 -4.95 0.19 1.40
CA ILE A 89 -4.35 -0.14 0.11
C ILE A 89 -4.15 -1.65 0.04
N VAL A 90 -4.49 -2.24 -1.10
CA VAL A 90 -4.08 -3.60 -1.47
C VAL A 90 -3.09 -3.50 -2.62
N ALA A 91 -1.90 -4.07 -2.48
CA ALA A 91 -0.85 -3.97 -3.50
C ALA A 91 -0.15 -5.30 -3.75
N LEU A 92 0.24 -5.56 -5.00
CA LEU A 92 1.06 -6.72 -5.34
C LEU A 92 2.49 -6.52 -4.83
N LEU A 93 3.05 -7.55 -4.20
CA LEU A 93 4.46 -7.60 -3.88
C LEU A 93 5.23 -8.11 -5.09
N SER A 94 5.98 -7.20 -5.73
CA SER A 94 6.87 -7.57 -6.83
C SER A 94 8.20 -8.08 -6.28
N ARG A 95 8.77 -9.09 -6.93
CA ARG A 95 10.03 -9.72 -6.48
C ARG A 95 11.29 -8.97 -6.93
N ASN A 96 11.18 -7.88 -7.69
CA ASN A 96 12.35 -7.14 -8.14
C ASN A 96 12.03 -5.67 -8.42
N ILE A 97 12.23 -4.82 -7.42
CA ILE A 97 12.22 -3.35 -7.57
C ILE A 97 13.69 -2.90 -7.51
N ILE A 98 14.16 -2.29 -8.60
CA ILE A 98 15.47 -1.64 -8.64
C ILE A 98 15.24 -0.14 -8.57
N VAL A 99 15.64 0.48 -7.47
CA VAL A 99 15.66 1.94 -7.32
C VAL A 99 17.07 2.40 -7.63
N GLN A 100 17.25 3.11 -8.75
CA GLN A 100 18.55 3.64 -9.16
C GLN A 100 18.53 5.16 -9.08
N GLY A 101 19.29 5.70 -8.12
CA GLY A 101 19.57 7.14 -8.05
C GLY A 101 20.59 7.56 -9.11
N ASN A 102 20.53 8.83 -9.52
CA ASN A 102 21.57 9.47 -10.32
C ASN A 102 22.27 10.54 -9.48
N LEU A 103 23.55 10.33 -9.17
CA LEU A 103 24.37 11.33 -8.46
C LEU A 103 24.90 12.34 -9.48
N THR A 104 24.30 13.52 -9.50
CA THR A 104 24.78 14.63 -10.34
C THR A 104 25.90 15.39 -9.64
N THR A 105 26.81 15.98 -10.41
CA THR A 105 27.86 16.86 -9.88
C THR A 105 27.27 18.02 -9.08
N GLN A 106 26.12 18.56 -9.51
CA GLN A 106 25.37 19.59 -8.79
C GLN A 106 24.93 19.14 -7.38
N TYR A 107 24.48 17.90 -7.23
CA TYR A 107 24.12 17.34 -5.92
C TYR A 107 25.36 17.20 -5.03
N ILE A 108 26.48 16.72 -5.60
CA ILE A 108 27.75 16.56 -4.88
C ILE A 108 28.30 17.92 -4.42
N ASP A 109 28.24 18.94 -5.27
CA ASP A 109 28.75 20.28 -4.95
C ASP A 109 27.88 20.95 -3.88
N HIS A 110 26.55 20.83 -3.98
CA HIS A 110 25.63 21.33 -2.97
C HIS A 110 25.79 20.62 -1.61
N GLN A 111 26.02 19.30 -1.61
CA GLN A 111 26.26 18.56 -0.37
C GLN A 111 27.52 19.05 0.34
N LYS A 112 28.61 19.32 -0.39
CA LYS A 112 29.85 19.88 0.17
C LYS A 112 29.63 21.27 0.78
N GLU A 113 28.84 22.11 0.12
CA GLU A 113 28.50 23.44 0.66
C GLU A 113 27.73 23.32 1.98
N CYS A 114 26.77 22.39 2.09
CA CYS A 114 26.00 22.15 3.31
C CYS A 114 26.85 21.53 4.44
N GLU A 115 27.80 20.64 4.13
CA GLU A 115 28.72 20.04 5.11
C GLU A 115 29.73 21.05 5.67
N HIS A 116 29.96 22.17 4.97
CA HIS A 116 30.78 23.28 5.44
C HIS A 116 30.01 24.30 6.31
N ILE A 117 28.71 24.10 6.54
CA ILE A 117 27.92 24.88 7.52
C ILE A 117 27.82 24.11 8.85
N GLU A 118 28.95 23.62 9.34
CA GLU A 118 29.18 23.45 10.78
C GLU A 118 30.16 24.55 11.19
N ASP A 119 29.64 25.75 11.48
CA ASP A 119 30.41 26.81 12.14
C ASP A 119 30.09 26.77 13.66
N PRO A 120 31.06 27.15 14.52
CA PRO A 120 31.17 26.80 15.95
C PRO A 120 30.19 27.49 16.91
#